data_AF-A0A1V6CWU0-F1
#
_entry.id   AF-A0A1V6CWU0-F1
#
_cell.length_a   1.000
_cell.length_b   1.000
_cell.length_c   1.000
_cell.angle_alpha   90.00
_cell.angle_beta   90.00
_cell.angle_gamma   90.00
#
_symmetry.space_group_name_H-M   'P 1'
#
loop_
_entity.id
_entity.type
_entity.pdbx_description
1 polymer ?
#
loop_
_entity_poly.entity_id
_entity_poly.type
_entity_poly.pdbx_seq_one_letter_code
_entity_poly.pdbx_strand_id
1 'polypeptide(L)'
;MLPDGEGGEYFDLNLCDKTAANVVNLDGLVIVEGQIHQYTNNAIKLITDGDLGKIEKLKKMNETYQDDNILVAVFDNKVFNGDNHLKSASFLSDNNWTKTANWNYPTSKKRVKVWIDGHSEMSGAYAEDGCSEYASCTFYIRAEAMKKNFWGNWKYTSYMPSFSFNATWEYEYYDFSCDPFITQGCGVYNCPKHYVPAYSCTAEPSYICPTSPHSAYYPTVNNAFLPLTPHGIWKSSPTWFYDPFMVTHCSFSSIIDGKSFTYNW
;
A
#
# COMPACT_ATOMS: atom_id res chain seq x y z
N MET A 1 -23.30 -52.40 -7.99
CA MET A 1 -24.30 -51.35 -8.28
C MET A 1 -23.59 -50.02 -8.16
N LEU A 2 -23.37 -49.37 -9.31
CA LEU A 2 -23.26 -47.92 -9.42
C LEU A 2 -24.51 -47.47 -10.19
N PRO A 3 -25.09 -46.34 -9.81
CA PRO A 3 -24.93 -45.10 -10.60
C PRO A 3 -24.68 -43.89 -9.65
N ASP A 4 -24.14 -42.72 -9.98
CA ASP A 4 -23.64 -42.04 -11.18
C ASP A 4 -22.80 -40.82 -10.68
N GLY A 5 -21.86 -40.32 -11.51
CA GLY A 5 -21.22 -38.99 -11.35
C GLY A 5 -19.85 -39.03 -10.67
N GLU A 6 -18.76 -39.30 -11.40
CA GLU A 6 -17.89 -38.29 -12.03
C GLU A 6 -16.97 -37.51 -11.06
N GLY A 7 -15.67 -37.80 -11.18
CA GLY A 7 -14.58 -36.82 -11.12
C GLY A 7 -14.49 -35.88 -9.91
N GLY A 8 -14.08 -36.39 -8.75
CA GLY A 8 -13.52 -35.55 -7.69
C GLY A 8 -12.02 -35.34 -7.90
N GLU A 9 -11.63 -34.69 -9.02
CA GLU A 9 -10.27 -34.17 -9.16
C GLU A 9 -10.05 -33.10 -8.08
N TYR A 10 -9.00 -33.28 -7.28
CA TYR A 10 -8.54 -32.24 -6.35
C TYR A 10 -8.05 -31.05 -7.17
N PHE A 11 -8.86 -29.99 -7.25
CA PHE A 11 -8.42 -28.74 -7.86
C PHE A 11 -7.77 -27.85 -6.80
N ASP A 12 -6.45 -27.88 -6.80
CA ASP A 12 -5.63 -26.81 -6.24
C ASP A 12 -5.78 -25.58 -7.14
N LEU A 13 -6.80 -24.75 -6.86
CA LEU A 13 -7.10 -23.56 -7.65
C LEU A 13 -6.11 -22.44 -7.31
N ASN A 14 -4.91 -22.56 -7.85
CA ASN A 14 -4.10 -21.38 -8.18
C ASN A 14 -4.92 -20.53 -9.15
N LEU A 15 -5.38 -19.35 -8.67
CA LEU A 15 -6.17 -18.33 -9.37
C LEU A 15 -5.97 -18.29 -10.90
N CYS A 16 -6.73 -19.11 -11.64
CA CYS A 16 -6.75 -19.06 -13.11
C CYS A 16 -8.01 -19.70 -13.74
N ASP A 17 -9.11 -19.92 -13.00
CA ASP A 17 -10.40 -20.27 -13.60
C ASP A 17 -11.28 -19.02 -13.80
N LYS A 18 -11.43 -18.63 -15.06
CA LYS A 18 -12.18 -17.44 -15.51
C LYS A 18 -13.69 -17.54 -15.28
N THR A 19 -14.21 -18.74 -15.08
CA THR A 19 -15.62 -19.05 -14.86
C THR A 19 -16.00 -18.90 -13.38
N ALA A 20 -15.11 -19.34 -12.48
CA ALA A 20 -15.25 -19.13 -11.03
C ALA A 20 -14.93 -17.70 -10.59
N ALA A 21 -14.08 -16.99 -11.36
CA ALA A 21 -13.75 -15.59 -11.12
C ALA A 21 -14.97 -14.65 -11.07
N ASN A 22 -16.05 -14.96 -11.78
CA ASN A 22 -17.28 -14.16 -11.70
C ASN A 22 -18.00 -14.35 -10.37
N VAL A 23 -18.02 -15.57 -9.81
CA VAL A 23 -18.73 -15.87 -8.55
C VAL A 23 -17.96 -15.34 -7.35
N VAL A 24 -16.63 -15.48 -7.37
CA VAL A 24 -15.73 -15.07 -6.28
C VAL A 24 -15.59 -13.53 -6.22
N ASN A 25 -15.51 -12.87 -7.38
CA ASN A 25 -15.48 -11.39 -7.42
C ASN A 25 -16.84 -10.70 -7.19
N LEU A 26 -17.97 -11.41 -7.19
CA LEU A 26 -19.29 -10.78 -7.09
C LEU A 26 -19.62 -10.25 -5.68
N ASP A 27 -18.84 -10.64 -4.66
CA ASP A 27 -19.06 -10.27 -3.25
C ASP A 27 -17.79 -9.84 -2.49
N GLY A 28 -16.70 -9.54 -3.22
CA GLY A 28 -15.41 -9.15 -2.62
C GLY A 28 -14.69 -10.29 -1.89
N LEU A 29 -14.93 -11.54 -2.31
CA LEU A 29 -14.30 -12.73 -1.75
C LEU A 29 -13.14 -13.19 -2.65
N VAL A 30 -12.09 -13.78 -2.09
CA VAL A 30 -10.94 -14.34 -2.84
C VAL A 30 -10.49 -15.64 -2.18
N ILE A 31 -10.16 -16.66 -2.96
CA ILE A 31 -9.57 -17.90 -2.42
C ILE A 31 -8.05 -17.84 -2.57
N VAL A 32 -7.33 -18.00 -1.46
CA VAL A 32 -5.86 -18.00 -1.41
C VAL A 32 -5.42 -19.16 -0.53
N GLU A 33 -4.56 -20.04 -1.06
CA GLU A 33 -4.01 -21.20 -0.31
C GLU A 33 -5.08 -22.06 0.39
N GLY A 34 -6.22 -22.28 -0.27
CA GLY A 34 -7.34 -23.06 0.27
C GLY A 34 -8.18 -22.32 1.32
N GLN A 35 -7.90 -21.05 1.59
CA GLN A 35 -8.69 -20.21 2.50
C GLN A 35 -9.57 -19.25 1.72
N ILE A 36 -10.73 -18.86 2.27
CA ILE A 36 -11.62 -17.87 1.65
C ILE A 36 -11.49 -16.56 2.40
N HIS A 37 -11.02 -15.52 1.72
CA HIS A 37 -10.82 -14.17 2.24
C HIS A 37 -11.96 -13.25 1.81
N GLN A 38 -12.43 -12.39 2.70
CA GLN A 38 -13.28 -11.24 2.40
C GLN A 38 -12.59 -9.98 2.90
N TYR A 39 -12.51 -8.98 2.03
CA TYR A 39 -12.03 -7.64 2.40
C TYR A 39 -13.21 -6.67 2.31
N THR A 40 -13.60 -6.08 3.44
CA THR A 40 -14.60 -5.00 3.49
C THR A 40 -13.93 -3.69 3.91
N ASN A 41 -14.68 -2.58 3.85
CA ASN A 41 -14.17 -1.27 4.26
C ASN A 41 -13.79 -1.19 5.76
N ASN A 42 -14.18 -2.16 6.57
CA ASN A 42 -14.04 -2.14 8.03
C ASN A 42 -13.72 -3.51 8.64
N ALA A 43 -13.42 -4.53 7.83
CA ALA A 43 -13.07 -5.84 8.34
C ALA A 43 -12.25 -6.65 7.34
N ILE A 44 -11.39 -7.51 7.88
CA ILE A 44 -10.87 -8.67 7.17
C ILE A 44 -11.61 -9.89 7.72
N LYS A 45 -12.17 -10.70 6.83
CA LYS A 45 -12.83 -11.95 7.20
C LYS A 45 -12.19 -13.11 6.46
N LEU A 46 -12.11 -14.26 7.13
CA LEU A 46 -11.41 -15.44 6.65
C LEU A 46 -12.18 -16.70 7.04
N ILE A 47 -12.31 -17.63 6.10
CA ILE A 47 -12.63 -19.03 6.37
C ILE A 47 -11.33 -19.81 6.15
N THR A 48 -10.77 -20.35 7.23
CA THR A 48 -9.42 -20.93 7.26
C THR A 48 -9.34 -22.32 6.64
N ASP A 49 -10.49 -23.00 6.47
CA ASP A 49 -10.58 -24.36 5.95
C ASP A 49 -11.18 -24.47 4.54
N GLY A 50 -11.45 -23.35 3.89
CA GLY A 50 -11.93 -23.30 2.51
C GLY A 50 -13.39 -23.71 2.29
N ASP A 51 -14.16 -23.93 3.35
CA ASP A 51 -15.54 -24.40 3.25
C ASP A 51 -16.50 -23.29 2.79
N LEU A 52 -16.91 -23.37 1.52
CA LEU A 52 -17.87 -22.46 0.90
C LEU A 52 -19.22 -22.40 1.65
N GLY A 53 -19.60 -23.46 2.37
CA GLY A 53 -20.83 -23.49 3.18
C GLY A 53 -20.82 -22.48 4.34
N LYS A 54 -19.66 -21.97 4.73
CA LYS A 54 -19.50 -20.99 5.81
C LYS A 54 -19.62 -19.52 5.34
N ILE A 55 -19.71 -19.27 4.04
CA ILE A 55 -19.76 -17.89 3.48
C ILE A 55 -20.92 -17.07 4.03
N GLU A 56 -22.13 -17.64 4.08
CA GLU A 56 -23.30 -16.93 4.60
C GLU A 56 -23.18 -16.60 6.09
N LYS A 57 -22.50 -17.45 6.86
CA LYS A 57 -22.18 -17.19 8.27
C LYS A 57 -21.16 -16.05 8.37
N LEU A 58 -20.07 -16.12 7.59
CA LEU A 58 -19.01 -15.08 7.53
C LEU A 58 -19.57 -13.70 7.17
N LYS A 59 -20.46 -13.63 6.18
CA LYS A 59 -21.09 -12.38 5.71
C LYS A 59 -21.89 -11.70 6.81
N LYS A 60 -22.55 -12.46 7.69
CA LYS A 60 -23.38 -11.96 8.81
C LYS A 60 -22.58 -11.57 10.05
N MET A 61 -21.29 -11.90 10.12
CA MET A 61 -20.44 -11.53 11.25
C MET A 61 -20.00 -10.08 11.13
N ASN A 62 -20.31 -9.29 12.16
CA ASN A 62 -20.10 -7.84 12.18
C ASN A 62 -19.22 -7.41 13.36
N GLU A 63 -18.65 -8.37 14.07
CA GLU A 63 -17.83 -8.22 15.27
C GLU A 63 -16.57 -9.06 15.13
N THR A 64 -15.54 -8.71 15.89
CA THR A 64 -14.31 -9.51 15.94
C THR A 64 -14.64 -10.89 16.49
N TYR A 65 -14.24 -11.92 15.75
CA TYR A 65 -14.60 -13.31 16.03
C TYR A 65 -13.46 -14.23 15.60
N GLN A 66 -13.21 -15.28 16.38
CA GLN A 66 -12.23 -16.30 16.03
C GLN A 66 -12.70 -17.66 16.52
N ASP A 67 -12.75 -18.63 15.60
CA ASP A 67 -12.76 -20.06 15.90
C ASP A 67 -11.77 -20.80 14.98
N ASP A 68 -11.73 -22.13 15.06
CA ASP A 68 -10.79 -22.95 14.28
C ASP A 68 -10.95 -22.79 12.76
N ASN A 69 -12.14 -22.40 12.30
CA ASN A 69 -12.53 -22.38 10.88
C ASN A 69 -12.83 -20.98 10.35
N ILE A 70 -13.03 -19.98 11.22
CA ILE A 70 -13.43 -18.62 10.87
C ILE A 70 -12.66 -17.60 11.71
N LEU A 71 -12.09 -16.61 11.03
CA LEU A 71 -11.50 -15.42 11.64
C LEU A 71 -12.19 -14.17 11.06
N VAL A 72 -12.62 -13.27 11.93
CA VAL A 72 -13.13 -11.94 11.57
C VAL A 72 -12.38 -10.93 12.42
N ALA A 73 -11.60 -10.08 11.77
CA ALA A 73 -10.98 -8.92 12.37
C ALA A 73 -11.76 -7.68 11.93
N VAL A 74 -12.59 -7.13 12.81
CA VAL A 74 -13.27 -5.85 12.55
C VAL A 74 -12.35 -4.72 12.96
N PHE A 75 -12.08 -3.82 12.03
CA PHE A 75 -11.44 -2.54 12.31
C PHE A 75 -12.51 -1.61 12.86
N ASP A 76 -12.26 -1.04 14.05
CA ASP A 76 -13.19 -0.10 14.65
C ASP A 76 -13.13 1.24 13.89
N ASN A 77 -13.87 1.32 12.78
CA ASN A 77 -14.10 2.54 12.00
C ASN A 77 -15.02 3.53 12.75
N LYS A 78 -15.24 3.36 14.06
CA LYS A 78 -15.91 4.40 14.84
C LYS A 78 -15.06 5.64 14.78
N VAL A 79 -15.49 6.53 13.91
CA VAL A 79 -15.04 7.91 13.78
C VAL A 79 -15.12 8.62 15.13
N PHE A 80 -15.86 8.12 16.12
CA PHE A 80 -16.05 8.71 17.43
C PHE A 80 -15.71 7.76 18.59
N ASN A 81 -15.08 8.25 19.66
CA ASN A 81 -14.78 7.51 20.88
C ASN A 81 -16.05 7.33 21.76
N GLY A 82 -15.92 6.66 22.90
CA GLY A 82 -17.04 6.44 23.85
C GLY A 82 -17.64 7.73 24.41
N ASP A 83 -16.93 8.84 24.29
CA ASP A 83 -17.35 10.19 24.70
C ASP A 83 -17.87 11.04 23.52
N ASN A 84 -18.12 10.41 22.36
CA ASN A 84 -18.66 11.07 21.17
C ASN A 84 -17.74 12.13 20.55
N HIS A 85 -16.44 12.09 20.84
CA HIS A 85 -15.41 12.89 20.18
C HIS A 85 -14.87 12.16 18.97
N LEU A 86 -14.53 12.86 17.88
CA LEU A 86 -13.88 12.20 16.75
C LEU A 86 -12.63 11.47 17.24
N LYS A 87 -12.50 10.15 17.02
CA LYS A 87 -11.26 9.40 17.09
C LYS A 87 -10.32 10.00 16.04
N SER A 88 -9.61 11.05 16.44
CA SER A 88 -8.42 11.62 15.83
C SER A 88 -8.47 12.09 14.36
N ALA A 89 -9.53 12.74 13.86
CA ALA A 89 -9.39 13.51 12.60
C ALA A 89 -8.72 14.88 12.79
N SER A 90 -8.53 15.34 14.03
CA SER A 90 -7.89 16.62 14.34
C SER A 90 -6.44 16.50 14.82
N PHE A 91 -5.88 15.29 14.89
CA PHE A 91 -4.53 15.03 15.42
C PHE A 91 -3.63 14.17 14.54
N LEU A 92 -4.13 13.69 13.39
CA LEU A 92 -3.30 13.00 12.39
C LEU A 92 -2.87 14.06 11.38
N SER A 93 -1.63 14.53 11.49
CA SER A 93 -1.03 15.39 10.47
C SER A 93 -0.82 14.55 9.21
N ASP A 94 -1.72 14.66 8.24
CA ASP A 94 -1.55 13.96 6.97
C ASP A 94 -0.63 14.74 6.04
N ASN A 95 0.48 14.13 5.62
CA ASN A 95 1.38 14.71 4.65
C ASN A 95 1.22 14.03 3.31
N ASN A 96 0.45 14.68 2.43
CA ASN A 96 0.19 14.22 1.07
C ASN A 96 0.94 15.08 0.07
N TRP A 97 1.66 14.43 -0.84
CA TRP A 97 2.26 15.10 -1.98
C TRP A 97 2.26 14.20 -3.19
N THR A 98 1.83 14.74 -4.32
CA THR A 98 1.87 14.04 -5.60
C THR A 98 2.45 14.97 -6.66
N LYS A 99 3.41 14.47 -7.43
CA LYS A 99 3.90 15.14 -8.64
C LYS A 99 3.66 14.25 -9.84
N THR A 100 2.75 14.68 -10.69
CA THR A 100 2.36 13.96 -11.90
C THR A 100 2.78 14.75 -13.15
N ALA A 101 3.33 14.06 -14.15
CA ALA A 101 3.33 14.62 -15.50
C ALA A 101 2.03 14.28 -16.20
N ASN A 102 1.71 15.07 -17.22
CA ASN A 102 0.68 14.69 -18.19
C ASN A 102 1.13 13.48 -19.01
N TRP A 103 0.16 12.83 -19.65
CA TRP A 103 0.45 11.78 -20.63
C TRP A 103 1.34 12.33 -21.75
N ASN A 104 2.47 11.65 -21.98
CA ASN A 104 3.28 11.84 -23.17
C ASN A 104 2.94 10.77 -24.20
N TYR A 105 2.98 11.13 -25.48
CA TYR A 105 2.57 10.27 -26.59
C TYR A 105 3.78 9.96 -27.47
N PRO A 106 4.54 8.87 -27.20
CA PRO A 106 5.58 8.40 -28.12
C PRO A 106 5.05 8.20 -29.55
N THR A 107 3.79 7.78 -29.68
CA THR A 107 3.05 7.73 -30.95
C THR A 107 1.56 8.02 -30.71
N SER A 108 0.76 8.21 -31.75
CA SER A 108 -0.71 8.38 -31.62
C SER A 108 -1.45 7.17 -31.01
N LYS A 109 -0.78 6.00 -30.93
CA LYS A 109 -1.32 4.75 -30.39
C LYS A 109 -0.63 4.30 -29.09
N LYS A 110 0.37 5.03 -28.59
CA LYS A 110 1.12 4.73 -27.37
C LYS A 110 1.16 5.95 -26.47
N ARG A 111 1.00 5.76 -25.18
CA ARG A 111 1.18 6.83 -24.19
C ARG A 111 1.89 6.31 -22.96
N VAL A 112 2.65 7.19 -22.34
CA VAL A 112 3.42 6.93 -21.14
C VAL A 112 3.20 8.06 -20.14
N LYS A 113 3.24 7.72 -18.86
CA LYS A 113 3.09 8.67 -17.77
C LYS A 113 3.92 8.19 -16.59
N VAL A 114 4.58 9.13 -15.94
CA VAL A 114 5.30 8.89 -14.69
C VAL A 114 4.74 9.86 -13.65
N TRP A 115 4.61 9.39 -12.43
CA TRP A 115 4.41 10.25 -11.27
C TRP A 115 5.13 9.68 -10.06
N ILE A 116 5.41 10.57 -9.12
CA ILE A 116 5.91 10.23 -7.80
C ILE A 116 4.86 10.69 -6.80
N ASP A 117 4.59 9.83 -5.83
CA ASP A 117 3.56 10.03 -4.83
C ASP A 117 4.14 9.70 -3.47
N GLY A 118 3.72 10.47 -2.48
CA GLY A 118 3.98 10.11 -1.11
C GLY A 118 2.88 10.59 -0.19
N HIS A 119 2.55 9.69 0.72
CA HIS A 119 1.62 9.91 1.79
C HIS A 119 2.27 9.43 3.08
N SER A 120 2.15 10.18 4.15
CA SER A 120 2.45 9.68 5.48
C SER A 120 1.39 10.14 6.47
N GLU A 121 1.14 9.29 7.45
CA GLU A 121 0.20 9.52 8.53
C GLU A 121 0.74 8.88 9.81
N MET A 122 0.34 9.41 10.96
CA MET A 122 0.54 8.70 12.22
C MET A 122 -0.36 7.45 12.25
N SER A 123 0.18 6.31 12.72
CA SER A 123 -0.52 5.03 12.72
C SER A 123 -0.48 4.37 14.10
N GLY A 124 -1.54 3.69 14.52
CA GLY A 124 -1.56 2.87 15.76
C GLY A 124 -2.54 3.34 16.84
N ALA A 125 -2.76 2.46 17.82
CA ALA A 125 -3.82 2.58 18.84
C ALA A 125 -3.42 3.39 20.10
N TYR A 126 -2.20 3.92 20.15
CA TYR A 126 -1.61 4.54 21.36
C TYR A 126 -1.33 6.03 21.18
N ALA A 127 -2.15 6.74 20.41
CA ALA A 127 -2.02 8.19 20.29
C ALA A 127 -2.58 8.89 21.54
N GLU A 128 -1.81 8.90 22.62
CA GLU A 128 -2.05 9.81 23.75
C GLU A 128 -1.43 11.18 23.41
N ASP A 129 -2.12 12.29 23.71
CA ASP A 129 -1.58 13.66 23.62
C ASP A 129 -0.96 14.11 22.28
N GLY A 130 -1.49 13.63 21.15
CA GLY A 130 -1.16 14.18 19.81
C GLY A 130 0.19 13.69 19.25
N CYS A 131 0.64 12.52 19.68
CA CYS A 131 1.83 11.89 19.16
C CYS A 131 1.64 10.37 19.03
N SER A 132 2.49 9.66 18.26
CA SER A 132 2.26 8.25 17.93
C SER A 132 3.52 7.40 17.95
N GLU A 133 3.45 6.19 18.49
CA GLU A 133 4.56 5.23 18.43
C GLU A 133 4.92 4.82 16.99
N TYR A 134 3.94 4.82 16.08
CA TYR A 134 4.13 4.43 14.68
C TYR A 134 3.70 5.50 13.68
N ALA A 135 4.32 5.45 12.50
CA ALA A 135 3.92 6.20 11.32
C ALA A 135 3.78 5.26 10.12
N SER A 136 2.71 5.41 9.36
CA SER A 136 2.48 4.70 8.09
C SER A 136 2.91 5.60 6.93
N CYS A 137 3.60 5.03 5.96
CA CYS A 137 4.20 5.76 4.86
C CYS A 137 3.93 5.03 3.54
N THR A 138 3.38 5.72 2.55
CA THR A 138 3.18 5.21 1.19
C THR A 138 3.92 6.11 0.22
N PHE A 139 5.18 5.79 -0.08
CA PHE A 139 6.01 6.52 -1.03
C PHE A 139 6.37 5.63 -2.21
N TYR A 140 6.07 6.07 -3.43
CA TYR A 140 6.34 5.26 -4.62
C TYR A 140 6.48 6.10 -5.89
N ILE A 141 7.21 5.54 -6.85
CA ILE A 141 7.17 5.96 -8.25
C ILE A 141 6.16 5.07 -8.96
N ARG A 142 5.27 5.68 -9.75
CA ARG A 142 4.42 4.96 -10.68
C ARG A 142 4.80 5.29 -12.11
N ALA A 143 5.01 4.24 -12.88
CA ALA A 143 5.35 4.32 -14.29
C ALA A 143 4.34 3.52 -15.11
N GLU A 144 3.62 4.22 -15.99
CA GLU A 144 2.55 3.68 -16.80
C GLU A 144 2.89 3.72 -18.28
N ALA A 145 2.59 2.63 -18.97
CA ALA A 145 2.68 2.52 -20.42
C ALA A 145 1.40 1.89 -20.96
N MET A 146 0.72 2.57 -21.89
CA MET A 146 -0.54 2.09 -22.47
C MET A 146 -0.52 2.17 -23.98
N LYS A 147 -1.21 1.22 -24.62
CA LYS A 147 -1.41 1.17 -26.08
C LYS A 147 -2.89 1.15 -26.40
N LYS A 148 -3.29 1.80 -27.49
CA LYS A 148 -4.66 1.68 -28.01
C LYS A 148 -4.92 0.27 -28.53
N ASN A 149 -6.03 -0.33 -28.16
CA ASN A 149 -6.55 -1.52 -28.81
C ASN A 149 -7.19 -1.16 -30.17
N PHE A 150 -7.71 -2.17 -30.88
CA PHE A 150 -8.37 -1.98 -32.18
C PHE A 150 -9.49 -0.92 -32.16
N TRP A 151 -10.24 -0.87 -31.05
CA TRP A 151 -11.34 0.07 -30.82
C TRP A 151 -10.90 1.47 -30.37
N GLY A 152 -9.60 1.74 -30.32
CA GLY A 152 -9.06 3.04 -29.91
C GLY A 152 -9.00 3.26 -28.39
N ASN A 153 -9.37 2.26 -27.59
CA ASN A 153 -9.34 2.33 -26.13
C ASN A 153 -7.92 2.08 -25.61
N TRP A 154 -7.47 2.90 -24.66
CA TRP A 154 -6.18 2.71 -23.99
C TRP A 154 -6.23 1.48 -23.09
N LYS A 155 -5.23 0.59 -23.23
CA LYS A 155 -5.11 -0.64 -22.45
C LYS A 155 -3.66 -0.89 -22.03
N TYR A 156 -3.48 -1.40 -20.82
CA TYR A 156 -2.24 -2.03 -20.35
C TYR A 156 -2.14 -3.39 -21.05
N THR A 157 -1.24 -3.53 -22.03
CA THR A 157 -1.16 -4.72 -22.93
C THR A 157 0.30 -5.03 -23.25
N SER A 158 0.62 -5.63 -24.40
CA SER A 158 2.00 -6.00 -24.81
C SER A 158 2.97 -4.82 -24.99
N TYR A 159 2.56 -3.59 -24.71
CA TYR A 159 3.44 -2.43 -24.77
C TYR A 159 4.09 -2.23 -23.40
N MET A 160 5.31 -2.73 -23.27
CA MET A 160 6.08 -2.73 -22.03
C MET A 160 7.49 -2.13 -22.29
N PRO A 161 7.60 -0.81 -22.52
CA PRO A 161 8.88 -0.17 -22.79
C PRO A 161 9.81 -0.24 -21.57
N SER A 162 11.10 -0.03 -21.79
CA SER A 162 12.05 0.15 -20.69
C SER A 162 11.79 1.44 -19.93
N PHE A 163 12.07 1.43 -18.63
CA PHE A 163 11.98 2.57 -17.73
C PHE A 163 13.28 2.71 -16.95
N SER A 164 13.82 3.91 -16.89
CA SER A 164 14.98 4.22 -16.04
C SER A 164 14.75 5.50 -15.28
N PHE A 165 15.30 5.60 -14.09
CA PHE A 165 15.30 6.86 -13.35
C PHE A 165 16.57 7.03 -12.53
N ASN A 166 16.84 8.29 -12.21
CA ASN A 166 17.77 8.74 -11.20
C ASN A 166 17.01 9.72 -10.30
N ALA A 167 17.07 9.52 -9.00
CA ALA A 167 16.39 10.38 -8.07
C ALA A 167 17.09 10.50 -6.72
N THR A 168 17.00 11.70 -6.17
CA THR A 168 17.41 12.08 -4.81
C THR A 168 16.19 12.65 -4.13
N TRP A 169 15.95 12.23 -2.91
CA TRP A 169 14.85 12.73 -2.10
C TRP A 169 15.26 12.80 -0.63
N GLU A 170 14.68 13.71 0.10
CA GLU A 170 14.92 13.88 1.53
C GLU A 170 13.58 13.96 2.26
N TYR A 171 13.55 13.35 3.43
CA TYR A 171 12.41 13.40 4.33
C TYR A 171 12.85 13.95 5.67
N GLU A 172 11.91 14.62 6.32
CA GLU A 172 11.99 14.94 7.72
C GLU A 172 10.80 14.31 8.45
N TYR A 173 11.05 13.85 9.66
CA TYR A 173 10.00 13.56 10.62
C TYR A 173 10.39 14.18 11.95
N TYR A 174 9.41 14.34 12.82
CA TYR A 174 9.62 14.90 14.15
C TYR A 174 9.35 13.83 15.19
N ASP A 175 10.24 13.70 16.16
CA ASP A 175 10.06 12.85 17.34
C ASP A 175 10.45 13.64 18.61
N PHE A 176 10.39 12.99 19.78
CA PHE A 176 10.81 13.60 21.05
C PHE A 176 12.21 13.16 21.51
N SER A 177 13.04 12.64 20.61
CA SER A 177 14.33 12.02 20.99
C SER A 177 15.36 12.99 21.60
N CYS A 178 15.20 14.30 21.39
CA CYS A 178 16.04 15.34 21.99
C CYS A 178 15.45 15.95 23.28
N ASP A 179 14.26 15.54 23.71
CA ASP A 179 13.70 15.98 24.97
C ASP A 179 14.45 15.29 26.14
N PRO A 180 15.17 16.05 26.98
CA PRO A 180 15.98 15.47 28.05
C PRO A 180 15.14 14.92 29.22
N PHE A 181 13.84 15.20 29.25
CA PHE A 181 12.95 14.81 30.35
C PHE A 181 12.16 13.55 30.06
N ILE A 182 12.22 13.01 28.83
CA ILE A 182 11.48 11.82 28.45
C ILE A 182 12.37 10.64 28.14
N THR A 183 11.92 9.46 28.58
CA THR A 183 12.57 8.18 28.27
C THR A 183 11.69 7.27 27.42
N GLN A 184 10.37 7.50 27.38
CA GLN A 184 9.39 6.83 26.52
C GLN A 184 8.12 7.69 26.40
N GLY A 185 7.46 7.70 25.24
CA GLY A 185 6.16 8.36 25.03
C GLY A 185 6.24 9.73 24.35
N CYS A 186 5.18 10.54 24.53
CA CYS A 186 5.11 11.93 24.07
C CYS A 186 5.83 12.88 25.02
N GLY A 187 6.71 13.72 24.47
CA GLY A 187 7.47 14.71 25.23
C GLY A 187 6.90 16.12 25.14
N VAL A 188 7.64 17.06 25.69
CA VAL A 188 7.35 18.51 25.63
C VAL A 188 8.10 19.16 24.47
N TYR A 189 9.27 18.64 24.10
CA TYR A 189 10.12 19.21 23.04
C TYR A 189 10.25 18.26 21.85
N ASN A 190 9.85 18.73 20.66
CA ASN A 190 10.01 17.98 19.42
C ASN A 190 11.32 18.32 18.70
N CYS A 191 11.77 17.38 17.87
CA CYS A 191 13.10 17.36 17.31
C CYS A 191 13.02 16.93 15.84
N PRO A 192 13.51 17.73 14.87
CA PRO A 192 13.62 17.28 13.49
C PRO A 192 14.74 16.23 13.38
N LYS A 193 14.46 15.11 12.71
CA LYS A 193 15.46 14.07 12.44
C LYS A 193 15.49 13.73 10.95
N HIS A 194 16.71 13.78 10.38
CA HIS A 194 16.94 13.73 8.93
C HIS A 194 17.75 12.52 8.44
N TYR A 195 17.83 11.44 9.21
CA TYR A 195 18.47 10.22 8.70
C TYR A 195 17.50 9.04 8.74
N VAL A 196 17.01 8.70 7.55
CA VAL A 196 16.25 7.48 7.32
C VAL A 196 17.24 6.44 6.79
N PRO A 197 17.69 5.48 7.61
CA PRO A 197 18.62 4.45 7.15
C PRO A 197 17.97 3.59 6.07
N ALA A 198 18.79 2.87 5.30
CA ALA A 198 18.30 1.80 4.47
C ALA A 198 17.53 0.79 5.31
N TYR A 199 16.31 0.47 4.88
CA TYR A 199 15.44 -0.50 5.53
C TYR A 199 14.68 -1.28 4.45
N SER A 200 14.10 -2.41 4.84
CA SER A 200 13.26 -3.23 3.97
C SER A 200 11.80 -2.81 4.14
N CYS A 201 11.11 -2.52 3.05
CA CYS A 201 9.74 -1.99 3.04
C CYS A 201 8.67 -3.07 3.20
N THR A 202 9.02 -4.32 3.54
CA THR A 202 8.16 -5.39 4.11
C THR A 202 8.92 -6.72 4.17
N ALA A 203 8.37 -7.70 4.90
CA ALA A 203 8.93 -9.02 5.19
C ALA A 203 9.25 -9.94 3.99
N GLU A 204 9.07 -9.45 2.76
CA GLU A 204 9.36 -10.16 1.52
C GLU A 204 10.66 -9.62 0.88
N PRO A 205 11.75 -10.40 0.86
CA PRO A 205 13.07 -9.96 0.39
C PRO A 205 13.13 -9.63 -1.11
N SER A 206 12.03 -9.82 -1.85
CA SER A 206 11.90 -9.55 -3.27
C SER A 206 11.61 -8.08 -3.61
N TYR A 207 11.10 -7.28 -2.66
CA TYR A 207 10.84 -5.86 -2.86
C TYR A 207 12.01 -5.01 -2.36
N ILE A 208 12.87 -4.59 -3.29
CA ILE A 208 13.98 -3.69 -3.01
C ILE A 208 13.40 -2.32 -2.64
N CYS A 209 13.88 -1.78 -1.52
CA CYS A 209 13.54 -0.43 -1.06
C CYS A 209 14.66 0.52 -1.40
N PRO A 210 14.54 1.24 -2.51
CA PRO A 210 15.56 2.19 -2.87
C PRO A 210 15.63 3.29 -1.81
N THR A 211 16.84 3.62 -1.41
CA THR A 211 17.19 4.73 -0.52
C THR A 211 17.76 5.88 -1.35
N SER A 212 17.50 7.11 -0.95
CA SER A 212 18.10 8.27 -1.60
C SER A 212 19.62 8.34 -1.38
N PRO A 213 20.42 8.69 -2.39
CA PRO A 213 20.06 8.78 -3.80
C PRO A 213 19.96 7.39 -4.44
N HIS A 214 19.08 7.22 -5.43
CA HIS A 214 18.89 5.96 -6.13
C HIS A 214 18.83 6.12 -7.64
N SER A 215 19.30 5.09 -8.34
CA SER A 215 19.11 4.95 -9.78
C SER A 215 18.79 3.51 -10.13
N ALA A 216 17.82 3.32 -11.02
CA ALA A 216 17.41 1.99 -11.46
C ALA A 216 17.03 1.96 -12.92
N TYR A 217 17.16 0.78 -13.51
CA TYR A 217 16.73 0.45 -14.86
C TYR A 217 15.85 -0.80 -14.82
N TYR A 218 14.66 -0.68 -15.40
CA TYR A 218 13.70 -1.76 -15.58
C TYR A 218 13.56 -2.02 -17.08
N PRO A 219 13.87 -3.23 -17.56
CA PRO A 219 13.86 -3.55 -18.99
C PRO A 219 12.45 -3.46 -19.59
N THR A 220 11.41 -3.70 -18.79
CA THR A 220 10.02 -3.64 -19.19
C THR A 220 9.15 -3.09 -18.08
N VAL A 221 8.32 -2.10 -18.37
CA VAL A 221 7.33 -1.55 -17.44
C VAL A 221 5.96 -1.44 -18.09
N ASN A 222 4.94 -1.89 -17.37
CA ASN A 222 3.54 -1.72 -17.74
C ASN A 222 2.71 -1.62 -16.45
N ASN A 223 2.49 -0.39 -15.99
CA ASN A 223 1.86 -0.07 -14.71
C ASN A 223 2.67 -0.58 -13.50
N ALA A 224 3.92 -0.12 -13.38
CA ALA A 224 4.77 -0.47 -12.24
C ALA A 224 4.55 0.49 -11.07
N PHE A 225 4.65 -0.06 -9.87
CA PHE A 225 4.71 0.65 -8.60
C PHE A 225 6.04 0.31 -7.95
N LEU A 226 6.89 1.30 -7.76
CA LEU A 226 8.23 1.12 -7.22
C LEU A 226 8.30 1.86 -5.89
N PRO A 227 8.37 1.15 -4.75
CA PRO A 227 8.42 1.81 -3.45
C PRO A 227 9.68 2.68 -3.36
N LEU A 228 9.60 3.74 -2.57
CA LEU A 228 10.73 4.57 -2.16
C LEU A 228 10.82 4.57 -0.65
N THR A 229 12.01 4.59 -0.06
CA THR A 229 12.15 4.98 1.36
C THR A 229 11.39 6.29 1.58
N PRO A 230 10.54 6.50 2.62
CA PRO A 230 10.27 5.64 3.77
C PRO A 230 8.97 4.81 3.63
N HIS A 231 8.56 4.32 2.46
CA HIS A 231 7.44 3.39 2.29
C HIS A 231 7.37 2.22 3.32
N GLY A 232 6.28 2.09 4.04
CA GLY A 232 6.07 1.05 5.06
C GLY A 232 5.66 1.64 6.41
N ILE A 233 5.71 0.82 7.44
CA ILE A 233 5.39 1.22 8.82
C ILE A 233 6.70 1.46 9.57
N TRP A 234 6.80 2.64 10.18
CA TRP A 234 7.93 3.05 11.01
C TRP A 234 7.54 3.05 12.46
N LYS A 235 8.49 2.66 13.31
CA LYS A 235 8.40 2.79 14.76
C LYS A 235 9.47 3.76 15.24
N SER A 236 9.08 4.78 15.98
CA SER A 236 10.04 5.60 16.72
C SER A 236 10.39 4.89 18.03
N SER A 237 11.67 4.88 18.40
CA SER A 237 12.14 4.24 19.62
C SER A 237 13.38 4.97 20.14
N PRO A 238 13.44 5.29 21.45
CA PRO A 238 12.49 4.91 22.51
C PRO A 238 11.29 5.86 22.66
N THR A 239 11.27 6.98 21.94
CA THR A 239 10.21 8.01 21.99
C THR A 239 9.19 7.83 20.87
N TRP A 240 8.11 8.62 20.87
CA TRP A 240 7.06 8.59 19.84
C TRP A 240 7.27 9.69 18.78
N PHE A 241 6.65 9.54 17.61
CA PHE A 241 6.56 10.56 16.56
C PHE A 241 5.68 11.71 17.02
N TYR A 242 6.14 12.94 16.81
CA TYR A 242 5.35 14.17 16.91
C TYR A 242 4.60 14.46 15.60
N ASP A 243 5.27 14.30 14.45
CA ASP A 243 4.69 14.45 13.12
C ASP A 243 5.21 13.33 12.20
N PRO A 244 4.42 12.88 11.21
CA PRO A 244 4.86 11.88 10.26
C PRO A 244 5.78 12.48 9.19
N PHE A 245 6.25 11.63 8.27
CA PHE A 245 7.28 11.98 7.31
C PHE A 245 6.81 13.03 6.29
N MET A 246 7.48 14.17 6.26
CA MET A 246 7.36 15.19 5.22
C MET A 246 8.48 15.08 4.21
N VAL A 247 8.20 15.41 2.96
CA VAL A 247 9.23 15.56 1.92
C VAL A 247 9.73 16.98 1.92
N THR A 248 11.02 17.15 2.14
CA THR A 248 11.68 18.46 2.14
C THR A 248 12.37 18.75 0.81
N HIS A 249 12.79 17.69 0.12
CA HIS A 249 13.46 17.79 -1.17
C HIS A 249 13.14 16.58 -2.05
N CYS A 250 12.92 16.82 -3.34
CA CYS A 250 12.84 15.75 -4.33
C CYS A 250 13.40 16.23 -5.68
N SER A 251 14.49 15.62 -6.12
CA SER A 251 14.98 15.67 -7.50
C SER A 251 14.77 14.31 -8.15
N PHE A 252 13.99 14.28 -9.23
CA PHE A 252 13.67 13.07 -9.96
C PHE A 252 13.83 13.30 -11.46
N SER A 253 14.60 12.46 -12.12
CA SER A 253 14.66 12.41 -13.59
C SER A 253 14.46 10.98 -14.06
N SER A 254 13.59 10.79 -15.05
CA SER A 254 13.32 9.47 -15.60
C SER A 254 13.09 9.50 -17.09
N ILE A 255 13.22 8.33 -17.71
CA ILE A 255 13.01 8.09 -19.13
C ILE A 255 12.15 6.82 -19.28
N ILE A 256 11.06 6.94 -20.03
CA ILE A 256 10.22 5.80 -20.47
C ILE A 256 9.89 5.95 -21.95
N ASP A 257 10.19 4.92 -22.74
CA ASP A 257 10.05 4.92 -24.22
C ASP A 257 10.67 6.17 -24.89
N GLY A 258 11.85 6.58 -24.41
CA GLY A 258 12.56 7.77 -24.91
C GLY A 258 11.92 9.13 -24.54
N LYS A 259 10.88 9.13 -23.68
CA LYS A 259 10.30 10.36 -23.13
C LYS A 259 10.84 10.63 -21.75
N SER A 260 11.41 11.82 -21.59
CA SER A 260 11.98 12.26 -20.31
C SER A 260 10.93 12.94 -19.44
N PHE A 261 11.03 12.71 -18.14
CA PHE A 261 10.21 13.31 -17.10
C PHE A 261 11.14 13.79 -16.00
N THR A 262 11.06 15.08 -15.66
CA THR A 262 11.88 15.66 -14.60
C THR A 262 10.99 16.39 -13.61
N TYR A 263 11.22 16.18 -12.32
CA TYR A 263 10.61 16.91 -11.23
C TYR A 263 11.71 17.38 -10.30
N ASN A 264 11.67 18.65 -9.94
CA ASN A 264 12.50 19.21 -8.89
C ASN A 264 11.57 19.97 -7.95
N TRP A 265 11.70 19.71 -6.67
CA TRP A 265 11.03 20.42 -5.60
C TRP A 265 11.99 20.57 -4.42
#